data_AF-A0A376UA54-F1
#
_entry.id   AF-A0A376UA54-F1
#
_cell.length_a   1.000
_cell.length_b   1.000
_cell.length_c   1.000
_cell.angle_alpha   90.00
_cell.angle_beta   90.00
_cell.angle_gamma   90.00
#
_symmetry.space_group_name_H-M   'P 1'
#
loop_
_entity.id
_entity.type
_entity.pdbx_description
1 polymer ?
#
loop_
_entity_poly.entity_id
_entity_poly.type
_entity_poly.pdbx_seq_one_letter_code
_entity_poly.pdbx_strand_id
1 'polypeptide(L)'
;MGGGFLYTNKDSISLGLVCGLGDIAHAQKSVPQMLEDFKQHPAIRPLISGGKLLEYSGHMVPEGGLAMVPQMVNDGVMIVGDAAGFCLNLGFTVRGMDLAIASAQAAATTVIAAKEREDFSASSLAQYKRELEQSCVMRDMQHFRKIPALMENPRLLANTHEWSPTS
;
A
#
# COMPACT_ATOMS: atom_id res chain seq x y z
N MET A 1 10.25 5.49 -9.05
CA MET A 1 10.72 4.91 -7.77
C MET A 1 10.23 3.48 -7.63
N GLY A 2 11.03 2.60 -7.01
CA GLY A 2 10.63 1.21 -6.77
C GLY A 2 11.51 0.56 -5.70
N GLY A 3 11.09 -0.58 -5.19
CA GLY A 3 11.79 -1.31 -4.14
C GLY A 3 11.53 -2.82 -4.22
N GLY A 4 12.47 -3.61 -3.74
CA GLY A 4 12.31 -5.06 -3.60
C GLY A 4 11.95 -5.44 -2.17
N PHE A 5 11.19 -6.51 -1.99
CA PHE A 5 10.96 -7.11 -0.68
C PHE A 5 11.23 -8.62 -0.72
N LEU A 6 11.66 -9.15 0.42
CA LEU A 6 11.81 -10.58 0.67
C LEU A 6 11.33 -10.85 2.10
N TYR A 7 10.29 -11.66 2.24
CA TYR A 7 9.73 -12.06 3.52
C TYR A 7 9.85 -13.56 3.72
N THR A 8 10.22 -13.98 4.94
CA THR A 8 10.26 -15.39 5.34
C THR A 8 8.91 -15.80 5.91
N ASN A 9 8.28 -16.78 5.26
CA ASN A 9 7.11 -17.46 5.80
C ASN A 9 7.57 -18.71 6.57
N LYS A 10 6.61 -19.50 7.08
CA LYS A 10 6.92 -20.72 7.82
C LYS A 10 7.70 -21.74 6.97
N ASP A 11 7.21 -22.00 5.76
CA ASP A 11 7.73 -23.04 4.85
C ASP A 11 8.03 -22.50 3.44
N SER A 12 8.03 -21.16 3.26
CA SER A 12 8.25 -20.51 1.96
C SER A 12 8.87 -19.12 2.12
N ILE A 13 9.25 -18.49 1.01
CA ILE A 13 9.71 -17.11 0.95
C ILE A 13 8.83 -16.35 -0.04
N SER A 14 8.40 -15.15 0.32
CA SER A 14 7.73 -14.21 -0.58
C SER A 14 8.73 -13.19 -1.07
N LEU A 15 9.06 -13.24 -2.37
CA LEU A 15 9.94 -12.28 -3.04
C LEU A 15 9.11 -11.44 -4.01
N GLY A 16 9.29 -10.13 -3.99
CA GLY A 16 8.59 -9.26 -4.93
C GLY A 16 9.28 -7.92 -5.14
N LEU A 17 8.72 -7.17 -6.08
CA LEU A 17 9.15 -5.84 -6.46
C LEU A 17 7.92 -4.92 -6.51
N VAL A 18 8.12 -3.68 -6.05
CA VAL A 18 7.16 -2.59 -6.10
C VAL A 18 7.74 -1.53 -7.05
N CYS A 19 6.89 -0.99 -7.91
CA CYS A 19 7.26 0.09 -8.83
C CYS A 19 6.11 1.08 -8.96
N GLY A 20 6.42 2.37 -8.93
CA GLY A 20 5.45 3.43 -9.14
C GLY A 20 4.87 3.38 -10.55
N LEU A 21 3.54 3.45 -10.67
CA LEU A 21 2.84 3.33 -11.96
C LEU A 21 3.24 4.42 -12.97
N GLY A 22 3.53 5.64 -12.49
CA GLY A 22 3.99 6.75 -13.33
C GLY A 22 5.34 6.49 -14.00
N ASP A 23 6.23 5.72 -13.36
CA ASP A 23 7.55 5.39 -13.90
C ASP A 23 7.48 4.27 -14.94
N ILE A 24 6.48 3.38 -14.84
CA ILE A 24 6.31 2.26 -15.78
C ILE A 24 6.10 2.77 -17.21
N ALA A 25 5.41 3.90 -17.38
CA ALA A 25 5.18 4.51 -18.70
C ALA A 25 6.49 4.89 -19.43
N HIS A 26 7.58 5.08 -18.69
CA HIS A 26 8.89 5.45 -19.22
C HIS A 26 9.94 4.32 -19.09
N ALA A 27 9.53 3.15 -18.58
CA ALA A 27 10.42 2.03 -18.34
C ALA A 27 10.79 1.30 -19.65
N GLN A 28 12.06 0.92 -19.76
CA GLN A 28 12.57 0.10 -20.88
C GLN A 28 12.34 -1.41 -20.68
N LYS A 29 11.95 -1.82 -19.46
CA LYS A 29 11.70 -3.21 -19.08
C LYS A 29 10.28 -3.36 -18.56
N SER A 30 9.69 -4.52 -18.79
CA SER A 30 8.41 -4.87 -18.17
C SER A 30 8.60 -5.20 -16.69
N VAL A 31 7.55 -5.02 -15.87
CA VAL A 31 7.58 -5.37 -14.44
C VAL A 31 7.98 -6.84 -14.21
N PRO A 32 7.47 -7.84 -14.99
CA PRO A 32 7.95 -9.22 -14.87
C PRO A 32 9.45 -9.36 -15.14
N GLN A 33 9.99 -8.66 -16.15
CA GLN A 33 11.42 -8.68 -16.43
C GLN A 33 12.24 -8.06 -15.30
N MET A 34 11.77 -6.97 -14.70
CA MET A 34 12.41 -6.37 -13.52
C MET A 34 12.46 -7.34 -12.34
N LEU A 35 11.41 -8.15 -12.13
CA LEU A 35 11.41 -9.17 -11.08
C LEU A 35 12.41 -10.29 -11.38
N GLU A 36 12.52 -10.75 -12.63
CA GLU A 36 13.53 -11.73 -13.01
C GLU A 36 14.95 -11.20 -12.82
N ASP A 37 15.20 -9.94 -13.19
CA ASP A 37 16.49 -9.28 -12.92
C ASP A 37 16.77 -9.19 -11.42
N PHE A 38 15.77 -8.85 -10.60
CA PHE A 38 15.89 -8.79 -9.14
C PHE A 38 16.21 -10.16 -8.54
N LYS A 39 15.62 -11.25 -9.04
CA LYS A 39 15.94 -12.63 -8.64
C LYS A 39 17.39 -13.01 -8.94
N GLN A 40 17.99 -12.44 -9.98
CA GLN A 40 19.39 -12.67 -10.35
C GLN A 40 20.38 -11.81 -9.55
N HIS A 41 19.91 -10.82 -8.81
CA HIS A 41 20.78 -9.94 -8.02
C HIS A 41 21.66 -10.78 -7.06
N PRO A 42 22.97 -10.51 -6.93
CA PRO A 42 23.89 -11.34 -6.13
C PRO A 42 23.49 -11.52 -4.66
N ALA A 43 22.79 -10.54 -4.09
CA ALA A 43 22.28 -10.63 -2.71
C ALA A 43 20.99 -11.48 -2.59
N ILE A 44 20.25 -11.69 -3.68
CA ILE A 44 18.96 -12.40 -3.70
C ILE A 44 19.13 -13.82 -4.21
N ARG A 45 19.87 -14.01 -5.31
CA ARG A 45 20.04 -15.29 -5.99
C ARG A 45 20.44 -16.44 -5.04
N PRO A 46 21.38 -16.27 -4.10
CA PRO A 46 21.73 -17.34 -3.16
C PRO A 46 20.58 -17.72 -2.22
N LEU A 47 19.71 -16.77 -1.86
CA LEU A 47 18.61 -16.96 -0.91
C LEU A 47 17.45 -17.77 -1.49
N ILE A 48 17.28 -17.74 -2.82
CA ILE A 48 16.20 -18.44 -3.53
C ILE A 48 16.71 -19.65 -4.34
N SER A 49 18.01 -19.95 -4.27
CA SER A 49 18.64 -21.03 -5.02
C SER A 49 18.02 -22.39 -4.65
N GLY A 50 17.68 -23.19 -5.67
CA GLY A 50 16.99 -24.48 -5.48
C GLY A 50 15.52 -24.38 -5.06
N GLY A 51 15.00 -23.16 -4.86
CA GLY A 51 13.59 -22.93 -4.59
C GLY A 51 12.69 -23.24 -5.78
N LYS A 52 11.43 -23.54 -5.51
CA LYS A 52 10.38 -23.75 -6.52
C LYS A 52 9.39 -22.60 -6.47
N LEU A 53 9.03 -22.04 -7.62
CA LEU A 53 7.94 -21.07 -7.72
C LEU A 53 6.61 -21.75 -7.33
N LEU A 54 5.94 -21.23 -6.32
CA LEU A 54 4.63 -21.71 -5.87
C LEU A 54 3.49 -20.88 -6.45
N GLU A 55 3.66 -19.55 -6.46
CA GLU A 55 2.65 -18.59 -6.90
C GLU A 55 3.33 -17.37 -7.52
N TYR A 56 2.67 -16.77 -8.51
CA TYR A 56 3.06 -15.51 -9.14
C TYR A 56 1.82 -14.63 -9.26
N SER A 57 1.89 -13.41 -8.71
CA SER A 57 0.78 -12.46 -8.69
C SER A 57 1.28 -11.02 -8.80
N GLY A 58 0.36 -10.12 -9.10
CA GLY A 58 0.59 -8.68 -9.12
C GLY A 58 -0.59 -7.95 -8.50
N HIS A 59 -0.32 -6.82 -7.84
CA HIS A 59 -1.32 -6.04 -7.15
C HIS A 59 -1.01 -4.54 -7.25
N MET A 60 -2.05 -3.70 -7.31
CA MET A 60 -1.90 -2.25 -7.24
C MET A 60 -2.22 -1.80 -5.82
N VAL A 61 -1.35 -0.96 -5.25
CA VAL A 61 -1.54 -0.38 -3.93
C VAL A 61 -1.70 1.14 -4.04
N PRO A 62 -2.53 1.76 -3.18
CA PRO A 62 -2.65 3.21 -3.13
C PRO A 62 -1.41 3.85 -2.49
N GLU A 63 -0.78 4.82 -3.16
CA GLU A 63 0.45 5.49 -2.65
C GLU A 63 0.31 7.02 -2.52
N GLY A 64 -0.84 7.60 -2.87
CA GLY A 64 -1.08 9.05 -2.83
C GLY A 64 -1.30 9.63 -1.42
N GLY A 65 -1.34 8.80 -0.39
CA GLY A 65 -1.50 9.22 1.01
C GLY A 65 -2.80 9.96 1.28
N LEU A 66 -2.77 10.99 2.15
CA LEU A 66 -4.00 11.70 2.53
C LEU A 66 -4.67 12.43 1.34
N ALA A 67 -3.90 12.82 0.32
CA ALA A 67 -4.42 13.57 -0.82
C ALA A 67 -5.34 12.75 -1.73
N MET A 68 -5.27 11.42 -1.68
CA MET A 68 -6.12 10.53 -2.48
C MET A 68 -7.39 10.06 -1.75
N VAL A 69 -7.57 10.42 -0.47
CA VAL A 69 -8.75 9.99 0.29
C VAL A 69 -10.00 10.66 -0.30
N PRO A 70 -10.97 9.89 -0.82
CA PRO A 70 -12.15 10.45 -1.47
C PRO A 70 -13.19 10.88 -0.42
N GLN A 71 -14.35 11.35 -0.88
CA GLN A 71 -15.52 11.39 -0.01
C GLN A 71 -15.89 9.95 0.39
N MET A 72 -15.80 9.66 1.69
CA MET A 72 -15.93 8.29 2.21
C MET A 72 -17.36 7.88 2.55
N VAL A 73 -18.30 8.81 2.60
CA VAL A 73 -19.69 8.58 3.07
C VAL A 73 -20.67 9.28 2.14
N ASN A 74 -21.76 8.59 1.82
CA ASN A 74 -22.96 9.17 1.22
C ASN A 74 -24.20 8.36 1.65
N ASP A 75 -25.39 8.72 1.16
CA ASP A 75 -26.64 8.00 1.47
C ASP A 75 -26.49 6.51 1.15
N GLY A 76 -26.62 5.68 2.17
CA GLY A 76 -26.55 4.22 2.07
C GLY A 76 -25.15 3.65 1.79
N VAL A 77 -24.07 4.44 1.79
CA VAL A 77 -22.74 3.96 1.38
C VAL A 77 -21.61 4.51 2.24
N MET A 78 -20.63 3.64 2.53
CA MET A 78 -19.35 3.97 3.15
C MET A 78 -18.21 3.28 2.38
N ILE A 79 -17.07 3.96 2.25
CA ILE A 79 -15.86 3.45 1.59
C ILE A 79 -14.79 3.16 2.66
N VAL A 80 -14.16 1.98 2.59
CA VAL A 80 -13.20 1.49 3.59
C VAL A 80 -11.91 0.97 2.94
N GLY A 81 -10.85 0.80 3.74
CA GLY A 81 -9.57 0.22 3.30
C GLY A 81 -8.94 0.91 2.08
N ASP A 82 -8.31 0.13 1.22
CA ASP A 82 -7.61 0.62 0.01
C ASP A 82 -8.53 1.39 -0.94
N ALA A 83 -9.83 1.06 -0.99
CA ALA A 83 -10.81 1.81 -1.78
C ALA A 83 -10.99 3.25 -1.28
N ALA A 84 -10.78 3.49 0.02
CA ALA A 84 -10.75 4.83 0.62
C ALA A 84 -9.34 5.47 0.58
N GLY A 85 -8.36 4.80 -0.04
CA GLY A 85 -6.97 5.26 -0.12
C GLY A 85 -6.17 5.06 1.18
N PHE A 86 -6.61 4.17 2.07
CA PHE A 86 -5.92 3.92 3.35
C PHE A 86 -4.75 2.96 3.21
N CYS A 87 -3.64 3.49 2.68
CA CYS A 87 -2.36 2.82 2.65
C CYS A 87 -1.23 3.84 2.85
N LEU A 88 -0.18 3.42 3.55
CA LEU A 88 1.00 4.20 3.85
C LEU A 88 2.23 3.44 3.40
N ASN A 89 2.88 3.95 2.35
CA ASN A 89 4.22 3.53 1.96
C ASN A 89 5.24 4.51 2.55
N LEU A 90 5.98 4.07 3.57
CA LEU A 90 7.01 4.86 4.26
C LEU A 90 8.43 4.57 3.75
N GLY A 91 8.56 3.82 2.65
CA GLY A 91 9.83 3.40 2.06
C GLY A 91 10.44 2.17 2.74
N PHE A 92 10.52 2.17 4.07
CA PHE A 92 11.01 1.02 4.85
C PHE A 92 9.89 0.18 5.48
N THR A 93 8.65 0.67 5.45
CA THR A 93 7.48 -0.05 5.94
C THR A 93 6.28 0.32 5.10
N VAL A 94 5.52 -0.70 4.70
CA VAL A 94 4.23 -0.54 4.01
C VAL A 94 3.14 -0.98 4.98
N ARG A 95 2.20 -0.08 5.28
CA ARG A 95 1.04 -0.32 6.16
C ARG A 95 -0.23 -0.11 5.36
N GLY A 96 -1.19 -1.00 5.53
CA GLY A 96 -2.44 -0.97 4.76
C GLY A 96 -3.46 -1.93 5.36
N MET A 97 -3.05 -3.16 5.67
CA MET A 97 -3.92 -4.16 6.31
C MET A 97 -4.50 -3.69 7.64
N ASP A 98 -3.67 -3.10 8.49
CA ASP A 98 -4.08 -2.55 9.78
C ASP A 98 -5.02 -1.34 9.64
N LEU A 99 -4.77 -0.48 8.65
CA LEU A 99 -5.66 0.65 8.34
C LEU A 99 -7.00 0.17 7.75
N ALA A 100 -6.98 -0.88 6.92
CA ALA A 100 -8.16 -1.52 6.37
C ALA A 100 -9.01 -2.17 7.48
N ILE A 101 -8.39 -2.88 8.42
CA ILE A 101 -9.08 -3.47 9.56
C ILE A 101 -9.69 -2.38 10.45
N ALA A 102 -8.92 -1.35 10.80
CA ALA A 102 -9.41 -0.27 11.65
C ALA A 102 -10.55 0.53 11.00
N SER A 103 -10.46 0.81 9.69
CA SER A 103 -11.53 1.47 8.96
C SER A 103 -12.77 0.59 8.82
N ALA A 104 -12.62 -0.71 8.58
CA ALA A 104 -13.74 -1.66 8.56
C ALA A 104 -14.45 -1.73 9.93
N GLN A 105 -13.70 -1.73 11.03
CA GLN A 105 -14.26 -1.69 12.38
C GLN A 105 -15.08 -0.41 12.61
N ALA A 106 -14.53 0.76 12.24
CA ALA A 106 -15.25 2.03 12.36
C ALA A 106 -16.54 2.07 11.52
N ALA A 107 -16.49 1.54 10.30
CA ALA A 107 -17.65 1.41 9.43
C ALA A 107 -18.70 0.44 10.00
N ALA A 108 -18.26 -0.70 10.56
CA ALA A 108 -19.15 -1.68 11.19
C ALA A 108 -19.88 -1.09 12.40
N THR A 109 -19.18 -0.40 13.30
CA THR A 109 -19.81 0.30 14.43
C THR A 109 -20.86 1.31 13.95
N THR A 110 -20.52 2.07 12.91
CA THR A 110 -21.42 3.07 12.33
C THR A 110 -22.67 2.44 11.71
N VAL A 111 -22.53 1.36 10.93
CA VAL A 111 -23.68 0.73 10.27
C VAL A 111 -24.60 0.01 11.26
N ILE A 112 -24.05 -0.54 12.35
CA ILE A 112 -24.85 -1.13 13.44
C ILE A 112 -25.71 -0.04 14.09
N ALA A 113 -25.12 1.10 14.45
CA ALA A 113 -25.84 2.22 15.04
C ALA A 113 -26.87 2.85 14.08
N ALA A 114 -26.56 2.93 12.79
CA ALA A 114 -27.48 3.38 11.75
C ALA A 114 -28.68 2.43 11.60
N LYS A 115 -28.44 1.12 11.66
CA LYS A 115 -29.48 0.09 11.60
C LYS A 115 -30.44 0.17 12.80
N GLU A 116 -29.93 0.42 14.00
CA GLU A 116 -30.77 0.62 15.20
C GLU A 116 -31.70 1.83 15.08
N ARG A 117 -31.29 2.84 14.31
CA ARG A 117 -32.07 4.08 14.06
C ARG A 117 -32.93 4.00 12.80
N GLU A 118 -32.76 2.94 12.01
CA GLU A 118 -33.32 2.80 10.65
C GLU A 118 -32.98 4.00 9.72
N ASP A 119 -31.82 4.63 9.94
CA ASP A 119 -31.37 5.82 9.20
C ASP A 119 -29.97 5.59 8.62
N PHE A 120 -29.92 5.37 7.31
CA PHE A 120 -28.70 5.21 6.53
C PHE A 120 -28.38 6.45 5.68
N SER A 121 -28.95 7.61 6.01
CA SER A 121 -28.61 8.87 5.35
C SER A 121 -27.13 9.21 5.55
N ALA A 122 -26.59 10.03 4.65
CA ALA A 122 -25.22 10.54 4.74
C ALA A 122 -24.94 11.20 6.10
N SER A 123 -25.96 11.83 6.72
CA SER A 123 -25.82 12.49 8.02
C SER A 123 -25.65 11.51 9.18
N SER A 124 -26.41 10.41 9.16
CA SER A 124 -26.27 9.31 10.11
C SER A 124 -24.92 8.61 9.95
N LEU A 125 -24.55 8.27 8.71
CA LEU A 125 -23.30 7.59 8.40
C LEU A 125 -22.06 8.46 8.58
N ALA A 126 -22.19 9.79 8.71
CA ALA A 126 -21.08 10.69 9.01
C ALA A 126 -20.37 10.36 10.33
N GLN A 127 -20.97 9.54 11.21
CA GLN A 127 -20.28 9.00 12.38
C GLN A 127 -19.01 8.24 12.00
N TYR A 128 -18.98 7.51 10.87
CA TYR A 128 -17.79 6.79 10.41
C TYR A 128 -16.57 7.70 10.29
N LYS A 129 -16.76 8.91 9.74
CA LYS A 129 -15.68 9.89 9.64
C LYS A 129 -15.16 10.30 11.02
N ARG A 130 -16.03 10.50 12.00
CA ARG A 130 -15.65 10.85 13.38
C ARG A 130 -14.88 9.72 14.07
N GLU A 131 -15.33 8.47 13.90
CA GLU A 131 -14.63 7.29 14.41
C GLU A 131 -13.22 7.19 13.81
N LEU A 132 -13.10 7.41 12.50
CA LEU A 132 -11.80 7.42 11.81
C LEU A 132 -10.87 8.52 12.31
N GLU A 133 -11.38 9.74 12.54
CA GLU A 133 -10.62 10.87 13.10
C GLU A 133 -10.08 10.58 14.51
N GLN A 134 -10.79 9.78 15.29
CA GLN A 134 -10.36 9.35 16.63
C GLN A 134 -9.43 8.13 16.60
N SER A 135 -9.48 7.34 15.54
CA SER A 135 -8.65 6.15 15.34
C SER A 135 -7.19 6.45 14.94
N CYS A 136 -6.37 5.41 14.84
CA CYS A 136 -5.03 5.51 14.28
C CYS A 136 -5.04 5.87 12.78
N VAL A 137 -6.12 5.59 12.04
CA VAL A 137 -6.16 5.72 10.57
C VAL A 137 -5.91 7.16 10.16
N MET A 138 -6.78 8.09 10.55
CA MET A 138 -6.64 9.49 10.13
C MET A 138 -5.45 10.18 10.80
N ARG A 139 -5.09 9.76 12.02
CA ARG A 139 -3.90 10.26 12.71
C ARG A 139 -2.63 9.96 11.92
N ASP A 140 -2.46 8.71 11.50
CA ASP A 140 -1.28 8.28 10.74
C ASP A 140 -1.29 8.89 9.33
N MET A 141 -2.43 8.91 8.65
CA MET A 141 -2.57 9.54 7.33
C MET A 141 -2.23 11.04 7.36
N GLN A 142 -2.64 11.77 8.42
CA GLN A 142 -2.27 13.17 8.60
C GLN A 142 -0.79 13.34 8.94
N HIS A 143 -0.25 12.50 9.83
CA HIS A 143 1.14 12.56 10.24
C HIS A 143 2.10 12.36 9.05
N PHE A 144 1.82 11.36 8.21
CA PHE A 144 2.65 10.99 7.06
C PHE A 144 2.24 11.64 5.73
N ARG A 145 1.37 12.65 5.74
CA ARG A 145 0.81 13.28 4.52
C ARG A 145 1.84 13.82 3.51
N LYS A 146 3.08 14.06 3.94
CA LYS A 146 4.18 14.58 3.09
C LYS A 146 5.12 13.49 2.57
N ILE A 147 4.99 12.26 3.06
CA ILE A 147 5.88 11.16 2.67
C ILE A 147 5.76 10.81 1.18
N PRO A 148 4.57 10.76 0.54
CA PRO A 148 4.49 10.47 -0.89
C PRO A 148 5.35 11.42 -1.75
N ALA A 149 5.20 12.74 -1.55
CA ALA A 149 5.99 13.73 -2.25
C ALA A 149 7.49 13.68 -1.90
N LEU A 150 7.83 13.26 -0.67
CA LEU A 150 9.23 13.01 -0.31
C LEU A 150 9.78 11.84 -1.11
N MET A 151 9.08 10.70 -1.16
CA MET A 151 9.51 9.50 -1.88
C MET A 151 9.67 9.75 -3.39
N GLU A 152 8.79 10.56 -3.99
CA GLU A 152 8.92 10.94 -5.41
C GLU A 152 10.19 11.77 -5.73
N ASN A 153 10.92 12.27 -4.73
CA ASN A 153 12.15 13.03 -4.95
C ASN A 153 13.27 12.16 -5.51
N PRO A 154 13.73 12.37 -6.77
CA PRO A 154 14.74 11.53 -7.40
C PRO A 154 16.08 11.53 -6.65
N ARG A 155 16.38 12.59 -5.90
CA ARG A 155 17.64 12.73 -5.14
C ARG A 155 17.76 11.74 -3.99
N LEU A 156 16.66 11.16 -3.51
CA LEU A 156 16.71 10.16 -2.44
C LEU A 156 17.41 8.88 -2.86
N LEU A 157 17.30 8.50 -4.14
CA LEU A 157 17.86 7.26 -4.68
C LEU A 157 18.98 7.49 -5.71
N ALA A 158 19.18 8.72 -6.17
CA ALA A 158 20.20 9.04 -7.18
C ALA A 158 21.65 8.70 -6.77
N ASN A 159 21.92 8.54 -5.47
CA ASN A 159 23.25 8.21 -4.94
C ASN A 159 23.37 6.79 -4.35
N THR A 160 22.32 5.96 -4.45
CA THR A 160 22.43 4.55 -4.07
C THR A 160 22.99 3.79 -5.27
N HIS A 161 24.18 3.20 -5.12
CA HIS A 161 24.96 2.53 -6.16
C HIS A 161 24.11 1.85 -7.24
N GLU A 162 24.25 2.30 -8.50
CA GLU A 162 23.78 1.55 -9.66
C GLU A 162 24.55 0.23 -9.72
N TRP A 163 23.83 -0.88 -9.57
CA TRP A 163 24.39 -2.20 -9.78
C TRP A 163 24.54 -2.44 -11.29
N SER A 164 25.79 -2.53 -11.76
CA SER A 164 26.11 -3.00 -13.12
C SER A 164 26.21 -4.53 -13.12
N PRO A 165 25.52 -5.24 -14.03
CA PRO A 165 25.58 -6.71 -14.13
C PRO A 165 26.92 -7.28 -14.64
N THR A 166 27.92 -6.44 -14.95
CA THR A 166 29.17 -6.88 -15.57
C THR A 166 30.32 -7.06 -14.57
N SER A 167 30.47 -8.29 -14.09
CA SER A 167 31.76 -8.92 -13.74
C SER A 167 31.58 -10.43 -13.61
#